data_AF-A0A131Z3J2-F1
#
_entry.id   AF-A0A131Z3J2-F1
#
_cell.length_a   1.000
_cell.length_b   1.000
_cell.length_c   1.000
_cell.angle_alpha   90.00
_cell.angle_beta   90.00
_cell.angle_gamma   90.00
#
_symmetry.space_group_name_H-M   'P 1'
#
loop_
_entity.id
_entity.type
_entity.pdbx_description
1 polymer ?
#
loop_
_entity_poly.entity_id
_entity_poly.type
_entity_poly.pdbx_seq_one_letter_code
_entity_poly.pdbx_strand_id
1 'polypeptide(L)'
;MAGVLRLCFAVALLVVACADDGSEPKKTPLGQDINSVAARIEKMCLKKVGMTPEEVKILEDIMQRLEKAKKDKKKHTLDLLDYVDMYAPRKEISKDIRAKWDAFANCVAEAAAGEM
;
A
#
# COMPACT_ATOMS: atom_id res chain seq x y z
N MET A 1 12.90 -37.79 -23.59
CA MET A 1 13.35 -36.48 -24.11
C MET A 1 12.15 -35.79 -24.75
N ALA A 2 12.12 -34.46 -24.66
CA ALA A 2 11.01 -33.51 -24.95
C ALA A 2 9.97 -33.40 -23.82
N GLY A 3 9.80 -32.29 -23.10
CA GLY A 3 10.47 -30.99 -23.20
C GLY A 3 10.36 -30.21 -21.90
N VAL A 4 11.51 -29.80 -21.38
CA VAL A 4 11.66 -28.78 -20.35
C VAL A 4 11.67 -27.43 -21.07
N LEU A 5 10.67 -26.57 -20.85
CA LEU A 5 10.71 -25.13 -21.13
C LEU A 5 9.70 -24.46 -20.18
N ARG A 6 10.17 -23.75 -19.13
CA ARG A 6 10.42 -22.29 -19.11
C ARG A 6 9.09 -21.51 -19.02
N LEU A 7 8.81 -20.62 -18.06
CA LEU A 7 9.68 -19.64 -17.41
C LEU A 7 9.16 -19.23 -16.03
N CYS A 8 10.09 -19.02 -15.10
CA CYS A 8 9.96 -18.09 -13.99
C CYS A 8 9.77 -16.66 -14.53
N PHE A 9 8.74 -15.95 -14.05
CA PHE A 9 8.68 -14.48 -14.08
C PHE A 9 8.45 -14.05 -12.62
N ALA A 10 9.52 -13.80 -11.88
CA ALA A 10 10.18 -12.50 -11.75
C ALA A 10 9.54 -11.67 -10.62
N VAL A 11 9.90 -12.07 -9.40
CA VAL A 11 9.95 -11.19 -8.24
C VAL A 11 11.02 -10.13 -8.51
N ALA A 12 10.64 -9.01 -9.12
CA ALA A 12 11.48 -7.82 -9.22
C ALA A 12 10.63 -6.64 -9.69
N LEU A 13 10.38 -5.68 -8.80
CA LEU A 13 10.64 -4.25 -9.02
C LEU A 13 10.33 -3.48 -7.71
N LEU A 14 11.06 -3.87 -6.66
CA LEU A 14 11.66 -2.88 -5.78
C LEU A 14 12.83 -2.26 -6.57
N VAL A 15 13.08 -0.96 -6.37
CA VAL A 15 14.12 -0.13 -7.01
C VAL A 15 13.68 0.62 -8.28
N VAL A 16 12.94 1.71 -8.09
CA VAL A 16 13.17 2.95 -8.85
C VAL A 16 13.32 4.09 -7.84
N ALA A 17 14.48 4.10 -7.20
CA ALA A 17 15.08 5.30 -6.63
C ALA A 17 16.43 5.47 -7.35
N CYS A 18 16.65 6.67 -7.90
CA CYS A 18 17.84 7.12 -8.65
C CYS A 18 17.96 6.65 -10.10
N ALA A 19 17.37 7.42 -11.01
CA ALA A 19 18.01 7.80 -12.27
C ALA A 19 17.69 9.27 -12.53
N ASP A 20 18.66 10.13 -12.19
CA ASP A 20 18.72 11.53 -12.58
C ASP A 20 19.47 11.55 -13.92
N ASP A 21 18.82 11.96 -15.02
CA ASP A 21 19.49 12.53 -16.19
C ASP A 21 18.45 13.29 -17.05
N GLY A 22 18.81 14.50 -17.46
CA GLY A 22 17.92 15.53 -17.95
C GLY A 22 17.15 15.17 -19.21
N SER A 23 15.84 14.98 -19.06
CA SER A 23 14.88 15.07 -20.15
C SER A 23 13.61 15.73 -19.62
N GLU A 24 13.24 16.81 -20.27
CA GLU A 24 12.13 17.70 -19.96
C GLU A 24 10.87 16.93 -19.52
N PRO A 25 10.09 17.41 -18.54
CA PRO A 25 8.89 16.73 -18.09
C PRO A 25 7.87 16.78 -19.23
N LYS A 26 7.88 15.76 -20.10
CA LYS A 26 6.73 15.41 -20.91
C LYS A 26 5.62 15.10 -19.92
N LYS A 27 4.81 16.12 -19.64
CA LYS A 27 3.50 16.02 -19.00
C LYS A 27 2.68 15.02 -19.80
N THR A 28 2.75 13.76 -19.40
CA THR A 28 1.70 12.80 -19.69
C THR A 28 0.41 13.32 -19.03
N PRO A 29 -0.76 13.13 -19.66
CA PRO A 29 -2.04 13.42 -19.01
C PRO A 29 -2.28 12.62 -17.72
N LEU A 30 -1.44 11.61 -17.44
CA LEU A 30 -1.46 10.76 -16.25
C LEU A 30 -1.12 11.47 -14.92
N GLY A 31 -0.81 12.77 -14.93
CA GLY A 31 -0.50 13.54 -13.72
C GLY A 31 -1.71 14.13 -12.99
N GLN A 32 -2.90 14.09 -13.59
CA GLN A 32 -4.14 14.49 -12.93
C GLN A 32 -4.88 13.24 -12.45
N ASP A 33 -5.30 13.25 -11.19
CA ASP A 33 -6.22 12.28 -10.56
C ASP A 33 -5.72 10.90 -10.10
N ILE A 34 -4.46 10.46 -10.27
CA ILE A 34 -4.02 9.19 -9.64
C ILE A 34 -4.23 9.21 -8.12
N ASN A 35 -3.92 10.34 -7.46
CA ASN A 35 -4.16 10.51 -6.03
C ASN A 35 -5.65 10.52 -5.66
N SER A 36 -6.52 11.00 -6.56
CA SER A 36 -7.96 11.11 -6.34
C SER A 36 -8.66 9.77 -6.56
N VAL A 37 -8.25 9.03 -7.60
CA VAL A 37 -8.69 7.66 -7.88
C VAL A 37 -8.23 6.72 -6.77
N ALA A 38 -6.95 6.78 -6.36
CA ALA A 38 -6.43 5.96 -5.26
C ALA A 38 -7.17 6.26 -3.94
N ALA A 39 -7.36 7.54 -3.58
CA ALA A 39 -8.10 7.91 -2.38
C ALA A 39 -9.58 7.48 -2.43
N ARG A 40 -10.19 7.47 -3.63
CA ARG A 40 -11.57 7.00 -3.83
C ARG A 40 -11.67 5.48 -3.67
N ILE A 41 -10.76 4.73 -4.28
CA ILE A 41 -10.66 3.26 -4.16
C ILE A 41 -10.43 2.90 -2.69
N GLU A 42 -9.50 3.57 -2.03
CA GLU A 42 -9.19 3.37 -0.62
C GLU A 42 -10.43 3.61 0.26
N LYS A 43 -11.09 4.77 0.16
CA LYS A 43 -12.33 5.04 0.92
C LYS A 43 -13.43 4.02 0.66
N MET A 44 -13.61 3.60 -0.59
CA MET A 44 -14.60 2.60 -0.96
C MET A 44 -14.28 1.25 -0.32
N CYS A 45 -13.02 0.82 -0.37
CA CYS A 45 -12.57 -0.45 0.21
C CYS A 45 -12.61 -0.43 1.74
N LEU A 46 -12.21 0.66 2.40
CA LEU A 46 -12.35 0.85 3.86
C LEU A 46 -13.81 0.67 4.30
N LYS A 47 -14.75 1.25 3.55
CA LYS A 47 -16.19 1.07 3.80
C LYS A 47 -16.65 -0.35 3.52
N LYS A 48 -16.19 -0.98 2.43
CA LYS A 48 -16.57 -2.35 2.02
C LYS A 48 -16.18 -3.39 3.07
N VAL A 49 -15.00 -3.23 3.69
CA VAL A 49 -14.52 -4.16 4.73
C VAL A 49 -15.05 -3.84 6.13
N GLY A 50 -15.86 -2.80 6.27
CA GLY A 50 -16.42 -2.39 7.56
C GLY A 50 -15.36 -1.89 8.54
N MET A 51 -14.31 -1.21 8.07
CA MET A 51 -13.43 -0.49 8.98
C MET A 51 -14.19 0.68 9.62
N THR A 52 -14.09 0.76 10.93
CA THR A 52 -14.69 1.82 11.73
C THR A 52 -13.88 3.12 11.61
N PRO A 53 -14.50 4.29 11.88
CA PRO A 53 -13.78 5.55 11.87
C PRO A 53 -12.57 5.59 12.82
N GLU A 54 -12.65 4.87 13.95
CA GLU A 54 -11.56 4.77 14.91
C GLU A 54 -10.39 3.97 14.34
N GLU A 55 -10.65 2.81 13.74
CA GLU A 55 -9.62 1.98 13.07
C GLU A 55 -8.94 2.73 11.93
N VAL A 56 -9.71 3.45 11.11
CA VAL A 56 -9.17 4.27 10.01
C VAL A 56 -8.24 5.34 10.54
N LYS A 57 -8.66 6.10 11.56
CA LYS A 57 -7.83 7.15 12.16
C LYS A 57 -6.52 6.60 12.73
N ILE A 58 -6.57 5.41 13.33
CA ILE A 58 -5.38 4.74 13.88
C ILE A 58 -4.45 4.30 12.75
N LEU A 59 -4.98 3.75 11.65
CA LEU A 59 -4.20 3.42 10.45
C LEU A 59 -3.54 4.67 9.84
N GLU A 60 -4.26 5.78 9.72
CA GLU A 60 -3.70 7.05 9.23
C GLU A 60 -2.55 7.56 10.10
N ASP A 61 -2.71 7.56 11.44
CA ASP A 61 -1.64 7.96 12.37
C ASP A 61 -0.41 7.05 12.24
N ILE A 62 -0.63 5.74 12.12
CA ILE A 62 0.43 4.76 11.94
C ILE A 62 1.14 4.93 10.59
N MET A 63 0.41 5.15 9.50
CA MET A 63 0.99 5.42 8.19
C MET A 63 1.87 6.65 8.22
N GLN A 64 1.44 7.74 8.87
CA GLN A 64 2.26 8.93 9.03
C GLN A 64 3.56 8.66 9.81
N ARG A 65 3.48 7.84 10.87
CA ARG A 65 4.69 7.40 11.61
C ARG A 65 5.63 6.58 10.75
N LEU A 66 5.08 5.67 9.95
CA LEU A 66 5.84 4.81 9.04
C LEU A 66 6.50 5.62 7.92
N GLU A 67 5.78 6.58 7.31
CA GLU A 67 6.35 7.50 6.33
C GLU A 67 7.47 8.36 6.94
N LYS A 68 7.29 8.85 8.16
CA LYS A 68 8.33 9.60 8.88
C LYS A 68 9.55 8.72 9.14
N ALA A 69 9.35 7.49 9.62
CA ALA A 69 10.44 6.54 9.84
C ALA A 69 11.20 6.18 8.56
N LYS A 70 10.50 6.05 7.42
CA LYS A 70 11.10 5.87 6.10
C LYS A 70 11.94 7.07 5.67
N LYS A 71 11.42 8.29 5.86
CA LYS A 71 12.14 9.55 5.56
C LYS A 71 13.40 9.70 6.40
N ASP A 72 13.37 9.29 7.66
CA ASP A 72 14.51 9.33 8.58
C ASP A 72 15.60 8.27 8.25
N LYS A 73 15.46 7.51 7.14
CA LYS A 73 16.35 6.42 6.70
C LYS A 73 16.67 5.40 7.80
N LYS A 74 15.84 5.31 8.84
CA LYS A 74 15.99 4.23 9.82
C LYS A 74 15.69 2.93 9.07
N LYS A 75 16.60 1.96 9.14
CA LYS A 75 16.47 0.60 8.58
C LYS A 75 15.34 -0.20 9.26
N HIS A 76 14.16 0.37 9.41
CA HIS A 76 13.01 -0.39 9.88
C HIS A 76 12.37 -1.07 8.67
N THR A 77 12.64 -2.36 8.56
CA THR A 77 11.99 -3.34 7.68
C THR A 77 10.63 -3.80 8.23
N LEU A 78 10.01 -3.00 9.11
CA LEU A 78 8.73 -3.35 9.71
C LEU A 78 7.60 -2.93 8.79
N ASP A 79 6.68 -3.86 8.52
CA ASP A 79 5.52 -3.61 7.68
C ASP A 79 4.45 -2.83 8.44
N LEU A 80 3.46 -2.31 7.72
CA LEU A 80 2.38 -1.53 8.32
C LEU A 80 1.68 -2.29 9.46
N LEU A 81 1.43 -3.59 9.27
CA LEU A 81 0.79 -4.42 10.28
C LEU A 81 1.64 -4.61 11.55
N ASP A 82 2.97 -4.60 11.43
CA ASP A 82 3.84 -4.63 12.61
C ASP A 82 3.72 -3.33 13.40
N TYR A 83 3.61 -2.19 12.70
CA TYR A 83 3.34 -0.92 13.36
C TYR A 83 1.94 -0.88 13.99
N VAL A 84 0.93 -1.51 13.37
CA VAL A 84 -0.39 -1.69 13.99
C VAL A 84 -0.30 -2.48 15.28
N ASP A 85 0.45 -3.58 15.31
CA ASP A 85 0.64 -4.36 16.54
C ASP A 85 1.38 -3.59 17.64
N MET A 86 2.30 -2.70 17.27
CA MET A 86 3.11 -1.92 18.23
C MET A 86 2.43 -0.65 18.74
N TYR A 87 1.66 0.04 17.89
CA TYR A 87 1.17 1.39 18.17
C TYR A 87 -0.35 1.49 18.29
N ALA A 88 -1.11 0.43 17.99
CA ALA A 88 -2.52 0.43 18.28
C ALA A 88 -2.74 0.65 19.79
N PRO A 89 -3.68 1.53 20.19
CA PRO A 89 -3.91 1.86 21.59
C PRO A 89 -4.45 0.67 22.40
N ARG A 90 -5.01 -0.35 21.72
CA ARG A 90 -5.55 -1.56 22.32
C ARG A 90 -5.29 -2.77 21.42
N LYS A 91 -5.13 -3.95 22.05
CA LYS A 91 -4.91 -5.22 21.33
C LYS A 91 -6.14 -5.68 20.55
N GLU A 92 -7.34 -5.33 21.00
CA GLU A 92 -8.58 -5.60 20.25
C GLU A 92 -8.56 -4.87 18.91
N ILE A 93 -8.16 -3.60 18.90
CA ILE A 93 -8.11 -2.79 17.68
C ILE A 93 -7.05 -3.31 16.71
N SER A 94 -5.86 -3.71 17.19
CA SER A 94 -4.85 -4.30 16.30
C SER A 94 -5.33 -5.61 15.67
N LYS A 95 -6.02 -6.46 16.44
CA LYS A 95 -6.64 -7.70 15.94
C LYS A 95 -7.71 -7.42 14.90
N ASP A 96 -8.59 -6.47 15.16
CA ASP A 96 -9.71 -6.14 14.26
C ASP A 96 -9.19 -5.56 12.94
N ILE A 97 -8.19 -4.67 12.98
CA ILE A 97 -7.50 -4.17 11.78
C ILE A 97 -6.87 -5.31 11.00
N ARG A 98 -6.13 -6.20 11.67
CA ARG A 98 -5.44 -7.33 11.01
C ARG A 98 -6.42 -8.30 10.35
N ALA A 99 -7.54 -8.57 11.00
CA ALA A 99 -8.59 -9.43 10.45
C ALA A 99 -9.24 -8.84 9.18
N LYS A 100 -9.31 -7.50 9.08
CA LYS A 100 -9.89 -6.79 7.93
C LYS A 100 -8.85 -6.48 6.85
N TRP A 101 -7.55 -6.55 7.15
CA TRP A 101 -6.48 -6.09 6.27
C TRP A 101 -6.40 -6.86 4.96
N ASP A 102 -6.48 -8.19 4.99
CA ASP A 102 -6.41 -9.01 3.77
C ASP A 102 -7.59 -8.72 2.84
N ALA A 103 -8.80 -8.56 3.40
CA ALA A 103 -9.99 -8.20 2.63
C ALA A 103 -9.86 -6.79 2.03
N PHE A 104 -9.22 -5.86 2.75
CA PHE A 104 -8.97 -4.51 2.28
C PHE A 104 -7.95 -4.51 1.13
N ALA A 105 -6.81 -5.19 1.31
CA ALA A 105 -5.77 -5.31 0.30
C ALA A 105 -6.30 -5.98 -0.98
N ASN A 106 -7.11 -7.03 -0.84
CA ASN A 106 -7.77 -7.67 -1.98
C ASN A 106 -8.73 -6.72 -2.69
N CYS A 107 -9.56 -5.97 -1.94
CA CYS A 107 -10.46 -4.98 -2.55
C CYS A 107 -9.71 -3.92 -3.35
N VAL A 108 -8.60 -3.39 -2.80
CA VAL A 108 -7.78 -2.39 -3.49
C VAL A 108 -7.14 -2.99 -4.74
N ALA A 109 -6.62 -4.21 -4.66
CA ALA A 109 -6.01 -4.90 -5.80
C ALA A 109 -7.03 -5.19 -6.92
N GLU A 110 -8.22 -5.68 -6.57
CA GLU A 110 -9.32 -5.92 -7.52
C GLU A 110 -9.79 -4.62 -8.17
N ALA A 111 -9.96 -3.55 -7.38
CA ALA A 111 -10.37 -2.25 -7.89
C ALA A 111 -9.31 -1.65 -8.83
N ALA A 112 -8.03 -1.75 -8.45
CA ALA A 112 -6.93 -1.26 -9.29
C ALA A 112 -6.78 -2.08 -10.58
N ALA A 113 -7.02 -3.40 -10.54
CA ALA A 113 -7.00 -4.25 -11.73
C ALA A 113 -8.21 -4.05 -12.65
N GLY A 114 -9.37 -3.65 -12.10
CA GLY A 114 -10.58 -3.34 -12.87
C GLY A 114 -10.61 -1.94 -13.48
N GLU A 115 -9.69 -1.05 -13.09
CA GLU A 115 -9.53 0.29 -13.67
C GLU A 115 -8.38 0.37 -14.70
N MET A 116 -7.72 -0.75 -15.03
CA MET A 116 -6.75 -0.89 -16.14
C MET A 116 -7.44 -1.41 -17.40
#